data_AF-A0A7J9CIX6-F1
#
_entry.id   AF-A0A7J9CIX6-F1
#
_cell.length_a   1.000
_cell.length_b   1.000
_cell.length_c   1.000
_cell.angle_alpha   90.00
_cell.angle_beta   90.00
_cell.angle_gamma   90.00
#
_symmetry.space_group_name_H-M   'P 1'
#
loop_
_entity.id
_entity.type
_entity.pdbx_description
1 polymer ?
#
loop_
_entity_poly.entity_id
_entity_poly.type
_entity_poly.pdbx_seq_one_letter_code
_entity_poly.pdbx_strand_id
1 'polypeptide(L)'
;MLQEISDHKSTGVFEKVPENQPTTSVVVRPVEQPIALESTIQKVWSCKWTKMWGSLASMLGGVGTTTLLTKLNNKFSTTPNVFEVVIWALVSKDSDVGKIQDRIGGNFGFSDDSWKNKSVDQKAPDIYGALRNKRFIVLLDDLWERVDLNQVGIPKPSQENGSKLIFTTRSLEAWELFRDKVGDETLNNHPDIPNLAKQVAKRCGGLPLALITIGHAMVCKKTIGEWKYAIEMLKRCALPKLENE
;
A
#
# COMPACT_ATOMS: atom_id res chain seq x y z
N MET A 1 -8.58 -15.48 -73.89
CA MET A 1 -7.67 -14.38 -73.51
C MET A 1 -7.84 -14.16 -72.00
N LEU A 2 -7.24 -14.86 -71.04
CA LEU A 2 -5.94 -15.56 -71.00
C LEU A 2 -4.83 -14.73 -71.65
N GLN A 3 -4.11 -13.96 -70.84
CA GLN A 3 -2.65 -13.99 -70.69
C GLN A 3 -2.27 -12.72 -69.89
N GLU A 4 -1.87 -12.88 -68.64
CA GLU A 4 -0.45 -12.81 -68.28
C GLU A 4 0.11 -11.39 -68.41
N ILE A 5 -0.02 -10.62 -67.33
CA ILE A 5 1.17 -10.18 -66.62
C ILE A 5 0.96 -10.56 -65.14
N SER A 6 1.01 -11.87 -64.89
CA SER A 6 1.82 -12.35 -63.78
C SER A 6 3.25 -12.08 -64.21
N ASP A 7 3.99 -11.31 -63.41
CA ASP A 7 5.32 -11.69 -62.94
C ASP A 7 5.95 -10.50 -62.20
N HIS A 8 5.62 -10.40 -60.91
CA HIS A 8 6.63 -10.45 -59.86
C HIS A 8 5.95 -10.67 -58.50
N LYS A 9 5.50 -11.91 -58.32
CA LYS A 9 5.26 -12.52 -57.02
C LYS A 9 6.57 -13.18 -56.57
N SER A 10 7.50 -12.38 -56.07
CA SER A 10 8.53 -12.80 -55.09
C SER A 10 9.02 -11.50 -54.46
N THR A 11 8.82 -11.23 -53.18
CA THR A 11 9.16 -12.02 -52.00
C THR A 11 8.28 -11.54 -50.84
N GLY A 12 7.91 -12.45 -49.93
CA GLY A 12 6.84 -12.23 -48.96
C GLY A 12 7.12 -11.18 -47.88
N VAL A 13 6.06 -10.85 -47.13
CA VAL A 13 5.89 -11.11 -45.68
C VAL A 13 4.63 -10.35 -45.24
N PHE A 14 3.74 -11.04 -44.54
CA PHE A 14 2.55 -10.45 -43.90
C PHE A 14 2.99 -9.36 -42.90
N GLU A 15 2.60 -8.10 -43.10
CA GLU A 15 2.64 -7.12 -42.01
C GLU A 15 1.27 -7.03 -41.36
N LYS A 16 1.17 -7.84 -40.31
CA LYS A 16 0.13 -7.95 -39.31
C LYS A 16 -0.15 -6.57 -38.70
N VAL A 17 -1.37 -6.08 -38.87
CA VAL A 17 -1.88 -4.87 -38.18
C VAL A 17 -1.71 -5.07 -36.66
N PRO A 18 -0.98 -4.20 -35.93
CA PRO A 18 -0.97 -4.27 -34.47
C PRO A 18 -2.28 -3.65 -33.97
N GLU A 19 -3.17 -4.52 -33.52
CA GLU A 19 -4.20 -4.16 -32.56
C GLU A 19 -3.45 -3.69 -31.29
N ASN A 20 -3.54 -2.40 -30.95
CA ASN A 20 -2.93 -1.87 -29.73
C ASN A 20 -3.64 -2.48 -28.51
N GLN A 21 -3.15 -3.63 -28.05
CA GLN A 21 -3.50 -4.18 -26.75
C GLN A 21 -3.02 -3.23 -25.65
N PRO A 22 -3.81 -3.03 -24.57
CA PRO A 22 -3.32 -2.31 -23.39
C PRO A 22 -2.15 -3.08 -22.80
N THR A 23 -0.96 -2.47 -22.81
CA THR A 23 0.22 -2.97 -22.12
C THR A 23 -0.06 -2.99 -20.62
N THR A 24 -0.22 -4.19 -20.05
CA THR A 24 -0.15 -4.41 -18.60
C THR A 24 1.19 -3.87 -18.10
N SER A 25 1.17 -2.67 -17.52
CA SER A 25 2.36 -1.90 -17.15
C SER A 25 2.84 -2.28 -15.75
N VAL A 26 3.14 -3.55 -15.51
CA VAL A 26 3.72 -3.94 -14.22
C VAL A 26 5.22 -3.66 -14.26
N VAL A 27 5.66 -2.57 -13.62
CA VAL A 27 7.08 -2.24 -13.49
C VAL A 27 7.73 -3.22 -12.50
N VAL A 28 8.64 -4.06 -13.00
CA VAL A 28 9.44 -5.00 -12.20
C VAL A 28 10.49 -4.22 -11.40
N ARG A 29 10.59 -4.48 -10.09
CA ARG A 29 11.57 -3.83 -9.20
C ARG A 29 12.62 -4.84 -8.70
N PRO A 30 13.91 -4.48 -8.64
CA PRO A 30 14.96 -5.36 -8.14
C PRO A 30 14.78 -5.64 -6.64
N VAL A 31 15.01 -6.90 -6.24
CA VAL A 31 14.94 -7.41 -4.86
C VAL A 31 16.09 -8.39 -4.67
N GLU A 32 16.93 -8.19 -3.65
CA GLU A 32 17.83 -9.24 -3.15
C GLU A 32 16.98 -10.37 -2.60
N GLN A 33 17.35 -11.64 -2.84
CA GLN A 33 16.48 -12.79 -2.52
C GLN A 33 16.66 -13.29 -1.07
N PRO A 34 15.74 -12.99 -0.13
CA PRO A 34 15.61 -13.79 1.08
C PRO A 34 14.67 -14.96 0.79
N ILE A 35 15.23 -16.17 0.83
CA ILE A 35 14.55 -17.47 0.61
C ILE A 35 13.40 -17.69 1.60
N ALA A 36 13.42 -17.04 2.76
CA ALA A 36 12.45 -17.19 3.85
C ALA A 36 11.04 -16.62 3.58
N LEU A 37 10.82 -15.91 2.47
CA LEU A 37 9.60 -15.11 2.26
C LEU A 37 8.51 -15.79 1.41
N GLU A 38 8.85 -16.89 0.73
CA GLU A 38 7.96 -17.56 -0.23
C GLU A 38 6.73 -18.19 0.45
N SER A 39 6.89 -18.73 1.67
CA SER A 39 5.78 -19.31 2.43
C SER A 39 4.77 -18.24 2.88
N THR A 40 5.24 -17.05 3.23
CA THR A 40 4.40 -15.89 3.56
C THR A 40 3.67 -15.38 2.32
N ILE A 41 4.34 -15.30 1.17
CA ILE A 41 3.72 -14.92 -0.10
C ILE A 41 2.60 -15.91 -0.49
N GLN A 42 2.80 -17.22 -0.30
CA GLN A 42 1.74 -18.21 -0.54
C GLN A 42 0.55 -18.07 0.42
N LYS A 43 0.81 -17.74 1.70
CA LYS A 43 -0.26 -17.43 2.67
C LYS A 43 -1.05 -16.18 2.26
N VAL A 44 -0.37 -15.09 1.90
CA VAL A 44 -1.03 -13.86 1.36
C VAL A 44 -1.87 -14.22 0.13
N TRP A 45 -1.34 -15.04 -0.76
CA TRP A 45 -1.98 -15.43 -2.01
C TRP A 45 -3.27 -16.25 -1.82
N SER A 46 -3.37 -17.01 -0.74
CA SER A 46 -4.48 -17.95 -0.45
C SER A 46 -5.58 -17.38 0.46
N CYS A 47 -5.35 -16.24 1.12
CA CYS A 47 -6.35 -15.63 2.00
C CYS A 47 -7.52 -14.97 1.25
N LYS A 48 -8.74 -15.04 1.81
CA LYS A 48 -9.90 -14.28 1.31
C LYS A 48 -9.65 -12.77 1.51
N TRP A 49 -9.40 -12.10 0.40
CA TRP A 49 -8.90 -10.72 0.27
C TRP A 49 -9.78 -9.60 0.85
N THR A 50 -11.02 -9.90 1.22
CA THR A 50 -11.98 -8.94 1.83
C THR A 50 -11.66 -8.57 3.28
N LYS A 51 -10.69 -9.25 3.93
CA LYS A 51 -10.27 -9.00 5.31
C LYS A 51 -8.77 -8.79 5.46
N MET A 52 -8.08 -8.26 4.45
CA MET A 52 -6.68 -7.83 4.66
C MET A 52 -6.60 -6.45 5.31
N TRP A 53 -7.40 -6.25 6.37
CA TRP A 53 -7.20 -5.16 7.31
C TRP A 53 -6.17 -5.64 8.33
N GLY A 54 -4.88 -5.46 8.03
CA GLY A 54 -3.82 -5.45 9.04
C GLY A 54 -3.02 -6.72 9.34
N SER A 55 -3.26 -7.85 8.68
CA SER A 55 -2.61 -9.12 9.07
C SER A 55 -1.32 -9.51 8.35
N LEU A 56 -0.69 -8.65 7.52
CA LEU A 56 0.63 -8.95 6.96
C LEU A 56 1.81 -8.49 7.85
N ALA A 57 1.50 -7.70 8.86
CA ALA A 57 2.44 -6.94 9.68
C ALA A 57 3.12 -7.74 10.81
N SER A 58 2.44 -8.71 11.44
CA SER A 58 2.95 -9.38 12.64
C SER A 58 3.90 -10.55 12.36
N MET A 59 4.03 -11.00 11.11
CA MET A 59 4.71 -12.26 10.80
C MET A 59 6.22 -12.16 10.58
N LEU A 60 6.83 -10.96 10.50
CA LEU A 60 8.27 -10.84 10.26
C LEU A 60 8.88 -9.72 11.09
N GLY A 61 9.45 -10.06 12.24
CA GLY A 61 10.31 -9.16 13.00
C GLY A 61 11.42 -8.58 12.13
N GLY A 62 11.25 -7.34 11.68
CA GLY A 62 12.27 -6.56 10.99
C GLY A 62 12.49 -6.86 9.50
N VAL A 63 11.66 -7.65 8.82
CA VAL A 63 11.81 -7.89 7.37
C VAL A 63 10.90 -6.93 6.60
N GLY A 64 11.51 -6.05 5.80
CA GLY A 64 10.87 -4.95 5.08
C GLY A 64 9.53 -5.32 4.44
N THR A 65 8.44 -4.74 4.95
CA THR A 65 7.10 -4.84 4.38
C THR A 65 7.05 -4.31 2.94
N THR A 66 7.84 -3.27 2.64
CA THR A 66 8.12 -2.83 1.26
C THR A 66 8.74 -3.94 0.40
N THR A 67 9.65 -4.76 0.94
CA THR A 67 10.25 -5.91 0.23
C THR A 67 9.20 -6.98 -0.07
N LEU A 68 8.30 -7.24 0.88
CA LEU A 68 7.15 -8.13 0.70
C LEU A 68 6.20 -7.66 -0.39
N LEU A 69 5.79 -6.40 -0.31
CA LEU A 69 4.93 -5.78 -1.31
C LEU A 69 5.61 -5.81 -2.68
N THR A 70 6.92 -5.59 -2.74
CA THR A 70 7.73 -5.65 -3.97
C THR A 70 7.74 -7.04 -4.59
N LYS A 71 7.97 -8.09 -3.78
CA LYS A 71 7.88 -9.47 -4.26
C LYS A 71 6.47 -9.82 -4.75
N LEU A 72 5.44 -9.30 -4.09
CA LEU A 72 4.05 -9.49 -4.50
C LEU A 72 3.75 -8.80 -5.84
N ASN A 73 4.21 -7.55 -6.02
CA ASN A 73 4.14 -6.82 -7.31
C ASN A 73 4.80 -7.61 -8.43
N ASN A 74 6.01 -8.11 -8.21
CA ASN A 74 6.74 -8.90 -9.20
C ASN A 74 6.04 -10.24 -9.51
N LYS A 75 5.39 -10.86 -8.52
CA LYS A 75 4.57 -12.07 -8.76
C LYS A 75 3.32 -11.78 -9.58
N PHE A 76 2.73 -10.59 -9.44
CA PHE A 76 1.66 -10.16 -10.34
C PHE A 76 2.16 -9.91 -11.77
N SER A 77 3.43 -9.53 -11.96
CA SER A 77 4.04 -9.44 -13.30
C SER A 77 4.17 -10.81 -13.99
N THR A 78 4.36 -11.89 -13.22
CA THR A 78 4.62 -13.24 -13.75
C THR A 78 3.38 -14.14 -13.79
N THR A 79 2.23 -13.69 -13.25
CA THR A 79 0.98 -14.44 -13.27
C THR A 79 0.10 -13.93 -14.42
N PRO A 80 -0.07 -14.67 -15.53
CA PRO A 80 -0.83 -14.19 -16.68
C PRO A 80 -2.31 -13.96 -16.36
N ASN A 81 -2.88 -12.85 -16.86
CA ASN A 81 -4.30 -12.65 -17.21
C ASN A 81 -5.37 -12.62 -16.09
N VAL A 82 -5.02 -12.40 -14.82
CA VAL A 82 -6.03 -12.20 -13.76
C VAL A 82 -6.40 -10.73 -13.54
N PHE A 83 -5.49 -9.79 -13.86
CA PHE A 83 -5.69 -8.35 -13.66
C PHE A 83 -5.24 -7.58 -14.90
N GLU A 84 -6.01 -6.57 -15.28
CA GLU A 84 -5.73 -5.69 -16.42
C GLU A 84 -4.79 -4.54 -16.04
N VAL A 85 -4.78 -4.16 -14.76
CA VAL A 85 -4.05 -3.01 -14.26
C VAL A 85 -3.44 -3.32 -12.90
N VAL A 86 -2.14 -3.11 -12.72
CA VAL A 86 -1.45 -3.19 -11.42
C VAL A 86 -0.76 -1.86 -11.18
N ILE A 87 -1.15 -1.18 -10.10
CA ILE A 87 -0.69 0.17 -9.78
C ILE A 87 0.05 0.13 -8.45
N TRP A 88 1.31 0.56 -8.47
CA TRP A 88 2.07 0.81 -7.26
C TRP A 88 2.06 2.30 -6.93
N ALA A 89 1.46 2.68 -5.80
CA ALA A 89 1.56 4.02 -5.26
C ALA A 89 2.28 3.99 -3.91
N LEU A 90 3.49 4.56 -3.86
CA LEU A 90 4.17 4.83 -2.60
C LEU A 90 3.55 6.08 -1.99
N VAL A 91 3.01 5.94 -0.77
CA VAL A 91 2.41 7.02 -0.01
C VAL A 91 3.46 7.56 0.94
N SER A 92 3.78 8.86 0.84
CA SER A 92 4.72 9.49 1.77
C SER A 92 4.05 9.74 3.12
N LYS A 93 4.86 10.13 4.10
CA LYS A 93 4.46 10.47 5.48
C LYS A 93 3.28 11.46 5.58
N ASP A 94 3.04 12.24 4.53
CA ASP A 94 2.02 13.28 4.49
C ASP A 94 0.69 12.80 3.89
N SER A 95 0.53 11.49 3.61
CA SER A 95 -0.71 10.85 3.10
C SER A 95 -1.52 11.71 2.11
N ASP A 96 -0.81 12.43 1.25
CA ASP A 96 -1.38 13.45 0.38
C ASP A 96 -2.14 12.76 -0.75
N VAL A 97 -3.47 12.89 -0.70
CA VAL A 97 -4.39 12.32 -1.70
C VAL A 97 -4.00 12.76 -3.11
N GLY A 98 -3.55 14.01 -3.29
CA GLY A 98 -3.12 14.52 -4.58
C GLY A 98 -1.92 13.76 -5.14
N LYS A 99 -0.92 13.46 -4.30
CA LYS A 99 0.25 12.65 -4.72
C LYS A 99 -0.13 11.21 -5.07
N ILE A 100 -1.11 10.64 -4.35
CA ILE A 100 -1.64 9.30 -4.66
C ILE A 100 -2.34 9.34 -6.02
N GLN A 101 -3.18 10.35 -6.26
CA GLN A 101 -3.87 10.55 -7.52
C GLN A 101 -2.90 10.74 -8.68
N ASP A 102 -1.83 11.51 -8.51
CA ASP A 102 -0.82 11.71 -9.56
C ASP A 102 -0.09 10.42 -9.93
N ARG A 103 0.22 9.57 -8.94
CA ARG A 103 0.82 8.25 -9.21
C ARG A 103 -0.15 7.33 -9.94
N ILE A 104 -1.41 7.29 -9.52
CA ILE A 104 -2.44 6.47 -10.16
C ILE A 104 -2.72 6.97 -11.57
N GLY A 105 -2.94 8.28 -11.73
CA GLY A 105 -3.20 8.93 -13.01
C GLY A 105 -2.05 8.75 -14.00
N GLY A 106 -0.80 8.82 -13.54
CA GLY A 106 0.37 8.54 -14.37
C GLY A 106 0.37 7.14 -14.99
N ASN A 107 -0.23 6.13 -14.33
CA ASN A 107 -0.39 4.78 -14.91
C ASN A 107 -1.42 4.74 -16.06
N PHE A 108 -2.27 5.75 -16.16
CA PHE A 108 -3.25 5.93 -17.24
C PHE A 108 -2.83 7.02 -18.25
N GLY A 109 -1.61 7.55 -18.13
CA GLY A 109 -1.10 8.61 -18.99
C GLY A 109 -1.55 10.02 -18.57
N PHE A 110 -2.15 10.19 -17.40
CA PHE A 110 -2.50 11.52 -16.87
C PHE A 110 -1.26 12.15 -16.23
N SER A 111 -0.54 12.98 -16.98
CA SER A 111 0.70 13.64 -16.50
C SER A 111 0.94 15.03 -17.09
N ASP A 112 0.04 15.49 -17.97
CA ASP A 112 0.14 16.80 -18.61
C ASP A 112 -0.21 17.95 -17.65
N ASP A 113 -0.01 19.19 -18.11
CA ASP A 113 -0.26 20.37 -17.28
C ASP A 113 -1.76 20.55 -16.99
N SER A 114 -2.63 20.04 -17.87
CA SER A 114 -4.07 19.94 -17.61
C SER A 114 -4.34 19.10 -16.35
N TRP A 115 -3.73 17.91 -16.25
CA TRP A 115 -3.84 17.04 -15.08
C TRP A 115 -3.28 17.69 -13.81
N LYS A 116 -2.07 18.26 -13.88
CA LYS A 116 -1.40 18.84 -12.70
C LYS A 116 -2.18 20.00 -12.08
N ASN A 117 -2.90 20.76 -12.90
CA ASN A 117 -3.70 21.90 -12.47
C ASN A 117 -5.09 21.52 -11.91
N LYS A 118 -5.50 20.24 -11.99
CA LYS A 118 -6.76 19.77 -11.41
C LYS A 118 -6.69 19.69 -9.89
N SER A 119 -7.77 20.06 -9.23
CA SER A 119 -7.96 19.80 -7.80
C SER A 119 -8.14 18.29 -7.54
N VAL A 120 -8.02 17.90 -6.26
CA VAL A 120 -8.25 16.51 -5.83
C VAL A 120 -9.63 16.01 -6.26
N ASP A 121 -10.67 16.84 -6.07
CA ASP A 121 -12.05 16.49 -6.44
C ASP A 121 -12.24 16.35 -7.95
N GLN A 122 -11.45 17.07 -8.75
CA GLN A 122 -11.49 16.98 -10.21
C GLN A 122 -10.74 15.76 -10.75
N LYS A 123 -9.69 15.29 -10.05
CA LYS A 123 -8.90 14.11 -10.41
C LYS A 123 -9.63 12.80 -10.10
N ALA A 124 -10.44 12.77 -9.04
CA ALA A 124 -11.09 11.54 -8.57
C ALA A 124 -12.04 10.89 -9.62
N PRO A 125 -12.91 11.64 -10.33
CA PRO A 125 -13.79 11.08 -11.37
C PRO A 125 -13.02 10.47 -12.55
N ASP A 126 -11.89 11.07 -12.94
CA ASP A 126 -11.06 10.58 -14.04
C ASP A 126 -10.42 9.23 -13.69
N ILE A 127 -9.86 9.14 -12.49
CA ILE A 127 -9.29 7.90 -11.94
C ILE A 127 -10.38 6.83 -11.81
N TYR A 128 -11.56 7.21 -11.30
CA TYR A 128 -12.68 6.29 -11.18
C TYR A 128 -13.11 5.76 -12.55
N GLY A 129 -13.25 6.64 -13.54
CA GLY A 129 -13.58 6.28 -14.92
C GLY A 129 -12.57 5.31 -15.55
N ALA A 130 -11.29 5.51 -15.28
CA ALA A 130 -10.22 4.64 -15.77
C ALA A 130 -10.21 3.24 -15.12
N LEU A 131 -10.67 3.13 -13.87
CA LEU A 131 -10.63 1.89 -13.07
C LEU A 131 -11.95 1.11 -13.07
N ARG A 132 -13.12 1.77 -13.16
CA ARG A 132 -14.45 1.18 -12.89
C ARG A 132 -14.82 -0.06 -13.71
N ASN A 133 -14.26 -0.21 -14.90
CA ASN A 133 -14.56 -1.32 -15.82
C ASN A 133 -13.38 -2.29 -15.99
N LYS A 134 -12.38 -2.23 -15.10
CA LYS A 134 -11.16 -3.03 -15.19
C LYS A 134 -10.97 -3.84 -13.92
N ARG A 135 -10.40 -5.04 -14.05
CA ARG A 135 -9.87 -5.79 -12.90
C ARG A 135 -8.52 -5.22 -12.50
N PHE A 136 -8.47 -4.45 -11.42
CA PHE A 136 -7.24 -3.78 -11.00
C PHE A 136 -6.66 -4.31 -9.69
N ILE A 137 -5.37 -4.08 -9.49
CA ILE A 137 -4.72 -4.12 -8.19
C ILE A 137 -4.12 -2.76 -7.91
N VAL A 138 -4.44 -2.18 -6.75
CA VAL A 138 -3.71 -1.03 -6.22
C VAL A 138 -2.90 -1.48 -5.02
N LEU A 139 -1.58 -1.25 -5.08
CA LEU A 139 -0.61 -1.48 -4.01
C LEU A 139 -0.25 -0.12 -3.41
N LEU A 140 -0.76 0.19 -2.22
CA LEU A 140 -0.44 1.41 -1.47
C LEU A 140 0.66 1.10 -0.45
N ASP A 141 1.90 1.49 -0.76
CA ASP A 141 3.01 1.29 0.17
C ASP A 141 3.11 2.45 1.16
N ASP A 142 3.39 2.15 2.42
CA ASP A 142 3.71 3.10 3.49
C ASP A 142 2.57 4.07 3.90
N LEU A 143 1.37 3.54 4.14
CA LEU A 143 0.25 4.32 4.68
C LEU A 143 0.45 4.70 6.16
N TRP A 144 0.49 5.99 6.45
CA TRP A 144 0.54 6.53 7.81
C TRP A 144 -0.87 6.69 8.40
N GLU A 145 -1.83 7.13 7.59
CA GLU A 145 -3.24 7.31 7.99
C GLU A 145 -4.20 6.59 7.04
N ARG A 146 -5.49 6.51 7.43
CA ARG A 146 -6.53 5.92 6.59
C ARG A 146 -6.78 6.80 5.38
N VAL A 147 -6.70 6.22 4.19
CA VAL A 147 -7.00 6.90 2.92
C VAL A 147 -8.46 6.68 2.55
N ASP A 148 -9.16 7.77 2.21
CA ASP A 148 -10.51 7.71 1.65
C ASP A 148 -10.45 7.38 0.15
N LEU A 149 -10.84 6.15 -0.19
CA LEU A 149 -10.82 5.66 -1.57
C LEU A 149 -11.70 6.50 -2.51
N ASN A 150 -12.79 7.07 -2.01
CA ASN A 150 -13.68 7.89 -2.83
C ASN A 150 -13.00 9.20 -3.22
N GLN A 151 -12.28 9.83 -2.27
CA GLN A 151 -11.50 11.05 -2.55
C GLN A 151 -10.36 10.79 -3.53
N VAL A 152 -9.74 9.60 -3.48
CA VAL A 152 -8.73 9.22 -4.48
C VAL A 152 -9.39 8.92 -5.85
N GLY A 153 -10.63 8.43 -5.86
CA GLY A 153 -11.31 7.95 -7.07
C GLY A 153 -11.16 6.44 -7.30
N ILE A 154 -10.71 5.67 -6.31
CA ILE A 154 -10.57 4.22 -6.43
C ILE A 154 -11.94 3.55 -6.20
N PRO A 155 -12.48 2.81 -7.19
CA PRO A 155 -13.69 2.02 -6.98
C PRO A 155 -13.50 1.00 -5.85
N LYS A 156 -14.54 0.75 -5.04
CA LYS A 156 -14.41 -0.24 -3.95
C LYS A 156 -14.11 -1.64 -4.53
N PRO A 157 -13.00 -2.29 -4.12
CA PRO A 157 -12.73 -3.67 -4.51
C PRO A 157 -13.84 -4.60 -4.01
N SER A 158 -14.31 -5.50 -4.85
CA SER A 158 -15.34 -6.49 -4.50
C SER A 158 -15.02 -7.85 -5.11
N GLN A 159 -15.68 -8.90 -4.63
CA GLN A 159 -15.57 -10.22 -5.27
C GLN A 159 -16.12 -10.20 -6.70
N GLU A 160 -17.13 -9.36 -6.96
CA GLU A 160 -17.80 -9.24 -8.26
C GLU A 160 -16.90 -8.59 -9.32
N ASN A 161 -16.21 -7.51 -8.97
CA ASN A 161 -15.31 -6.82 -9.91
C ASN A 161 -13.90 -7.41 -9.96
N GLY A 162 -13.62 -8.45 -9.16
CA GLY A 162 -12.34 -9.15 -9.10
C GLY A 162 -11.14 -8.26 -8.74
N SER A 163 -11.35 -7.01 -8.34
CA SER A 163 -10.29 -6.04 -8.08
C SER A 163 -9.74 -6.17 -6.66
N LYS A 164 -8.53 -5.69 -6.43
CA LYS A 164 -7.84 -5.79 -5.13
C LYS A 164 -7.19 -4.47 -4.73
N LEU A 165 -7.23 -4.20 -3.42
CA LEU A 165 -6.47 -3.14 -2.78
C LEU A 165 -5.59 -3.79 -1.72
N ILE A 166 -4.29 -3.56 -1.81
CA ILE A 166 -3.30 -4.04 -0.86
C ILE A 166 -2.55 -2.81 -0.35
N PHE A 167 -2.33 -2.75 0.95
CA PHE A 167 -1.57 -1.66 1.53
C PHE A 167 -0.65 -2.14 2.66
N THR A 168 0.44 -1.42 2.87
CA THR A 168 1.30 -1.55 4.04
C THR A 168 1.09 -0.33 4.93
N THR A 169 1.11 -0.49 6.25
CA THR A 169 0.93 0.64 7.18
C THR A 169 1.81 0.48 8.40
N ARG A 170 2.64 1.49 8.66
CA ARG A 170 3.51 1.50 9.85
C ARG A 170 2.72 1.68 11.15
N SER A 171 1.53 2.28 11.11
CA SER A 171 0.77 2.59 12.33
C SER A 171 0.11 1.35 12.95
N LEU A 172 -0.38 0.42 12.14
CA LEU A 172 -0.98 -0.81 12.66
C LEU A 172 0.11 -1.80 13.09
N GLU A 173 1.22 -1.84 12.35
CA GLU A 173 2.47 -2.50 12.73
C GLU A 173 2.96 -1.98 14.10
N ALA A 174 2.94 -0.67 14.30
CA ALA A 174 3.38 -0.04 15.54
C ALA A 174 2.52 -0.44 16.74
N TRP A 175 1.19 -0.43 16.60
CA TRP A 175 0.30 -0.80 17.69
C TRP A 175 0.44 -2.27 18.08
N GLU A 176 0.44 -3.19 17.12
CA GLU A 176 0.54 -4.62 17.42
C GLU A 176 1.91 -4.97 18.02
N LEU A 177 3.00 -4.40 17.50
CA LEU A 177 4.33 -4.56 18.11
C LEU A 177 4.38 -4.00 19.53
N PHE A 178 3.78 -2.83 19.76
CA PHE A 178 3.74 -2.24 21.09
C PHE A 178 2.90 -3.07 22.07
N ARG A 179 1.71 -3.54 21.66
CA ARG A 179 0.86 -4.43 22.43
C ARG A 179 1.60 -5.70 22.81
N ASP A 180 2.27 -6.36 21.86
CA ASP A 180 3.07 -7.56 22.10
C ASP A 180 4.14 -7.34 23.18
N LYS A 181 4.82 -6.18 23.13
CA LYS A 181 5.89 -5.84 24.08
C LYS A 181 5.38 -5.42 25.47
N VAL A 182 4.17 -4.87 25.55
CA VAL A 182 3.51 -4.49 26.81
C VAL A 182 2.82 -5.69 27.48
N GLY A 183 2.26 -6.60 26.68
CA GLY A 183 1.48 -7.75 27.12
C GLY A 183 0.02 -7.42 27.48
N ASP A 184 -0.89 -8.34 27.16
CA ASP A 184 -2.32 -8.17 27.41
C ASP A 184 -2.64 -8.10 28.91
N GLU A 185 -1.87 -8.76 29.77
CA GLU A 185 -2.01 -8.65 31.24
C GLU A 185 -1.93 -7.18 31.70
N THR A 186 -0.91 -6.46 31.23
CA THR A 186 -0.72 -5.04 31.55
C THR A 186 -1.86 -4.19 30.99
N LEU A 187 -2.26 -4.45 29.75
CA LEU A 187 -3.32 -3.70 29.05
C LEU A 187 -4.69 -3.88 29.69
N ASN A 188 -4.94 -5.02 30.33
CA ASN A 188 -6.23 -5.37 30.93
C ASN A 188 -6.39 -4.87 32.38
N ASN A 189 -5.37 -4.21 32.96
CA ASN A 189 -5.47 -3.65 34.31
C ASN A 189 -6.56 -2.57 34.46
N HIS A 190 -6.96 -1.90 33.36
CA HIS A 190 -8.04 -0.91 33.36
C HIS A 190 -8.61 -0.73 31.94
N PRO A 191 -9.93 -0.53 31.76
CA PRO A 191 -10.56 -0.37 30.44
C PRO A 191 -10.01 0.79 29.58
N ASP A 192 -9.49 1.84 30.21
CA ASP A 192 -8.91 2.99 29.50
C ASP A 192 -7.45 2.81 29.07
N ILE A 193 -6.71 1.85 29.66
CA ILE A 193 -5.28 1.64 29.36
C ILE A 193 -5.05 1.30 27.88
N PRO A 194 -5.85 0.45 27.20
CA PRO A 194 -5.66 0.17 25.78
C PRO A 194 -5.68 1.43 24.90
N ASN A 195 -6.53 2.41 25.22
CA ASN A 195 -6.59 3.67 24.47
C ASN A 195 -5.38 4.58 24.74
N LEU A 196 -4.85 4.57 25.97
CA LEU A 196 -3.62 5.29 26.30
C LEU A 196 -2.39 4.63 25.69
N ALA A 197 -2.35 3.30 25.68
CA ALA A 197 -1.29 2.51 25.06
C ALA A 197 -1.21 2.78 23.54
N LYS A 198 -2.34 2.89 22.85
CA LYS A 198 -2.38 3.31 21.44
C LYS A 198 -1.78 4.70 21.23
N GLN A 199 -2.02 5.63 22.14
CA GLN A 199 -1.43 6.98 22.06
C GLN A 199 0.08 6.95 22.27
N VAL A 200 0.58 6.13 23.21
CA VAL A 200 2.02 5.92 23.41
C VAL A 200 2.65 5.32 22.15
N ALA A 201 2.08 4.25 21.60
CA ALA A 201 2.55 3.62 20.37
C ALA A 201 2.59 4.60 19.18
N LYS A 202 1.55 5.43 19.03
CA LYS A 202 1.50 6.48 17.99
C LYS A 202 2.65 7.48 18.14
N ARG A 203 3.02 7.84 19.38
CA ARG A 203 4.12 8.77 19.66
C ARG A 203 5.51 8.20 19.37
N CYS A 204 5.67 6.88 19.35
CA CYS A 204 6.90 6.25 18.91
C CYS A 204 7.15 6.38 17.40
N GLY A 205 6.21 6.96 16.63
CA GLY A 205 6.41 7.34 15.23
C GLY A 205 6.65 6.15 14.29
N GLY A 206 6.20 4.95 14.67
CA GLY A 206 6.44 3.73 13.92
C GLY A 206 7.89 3.21 13.97
N LEU A 207 8.75 3.76 14.85
CA LEU A 207 10.13 3.30 15.01
C LEU A 207 10.17 2.01 15.85
N PRO A 208 10.59 0.86 15.29
CA PRO A 208 10.54 -0.42 16.00
C PRO A 208 11.32 -0.41 17.31
N LEU A 209 12.51 0.21 17.31
CA LEU A 209 13.35 0.31 18.51
C LEU A 209 12.65 1.11 19.61
N ALA A 210 12.05 2.26 19.29
CA ALA A 210 11.32 3.08 20.26
C ALA A 210 10.10 2.33 20.81
N LEU A 211 9.36 1.63 19.95
CA LEU A 211 8.20 0.81 20.35
C LEU A 211 8.59 -0.32 21.30
N ILE A 212 9.68 -1.02 21.01
CA ILE A 212 10.19 -2.11 21.86
C ILE A 212 10.68 -1.57 23.21
N THR A 213 11.51 -0.53 23.19
CA THR A 213 12.08 0.06 24.41
C THR A 213 10.99 0.61 25.32
N ILE A 214 10.07 1.40 24.77
CA ILE A 214 8.97 1.97 25.56
C ILE A 214 7.98 0.88 25.96
N GLY A 215 7.67 -0.07 25.08
CA GLY A 215 6.79 -1.20 25.39
C GLY A 215 7.26 -1.97 26.62
N HIS A 216 8.54 -2.35 26.67
CA HIS A 216 9.13 -2.99 27.84
C HIS A 216 9.07 -2.12 29.10
N ALA A 217 9.33 -0.81 28.98
CA ALA A 217 9.24 0.12 30.11
C ALA A 217 7.80 0.26 30.65
N MET A 218 6.79 0.01 29.80
CA MET A 218 5.39 0.12 30.16
C MET A 218 4.79 -1.16 30.77
N VAL A 219 5.47 -2.31 30.71
CA VAL A 219 5.00 -3.60 31.29
C VAL A 219 4.64 -3.47 32.78
N CYS A 220 5.41 -2.69 33.55
CA CYS A 220 5.16 -2.53 34.99
C CYS A 220 4.12 -1.46 35.33
N LYS A 221 3.54 -0.76 34.34
CA LYS A 221 2.64 0.38 34.54
C LYS A 221 1.19 -0.07 34.58
N LYS A 222 0.61 -0.09 35.80
CA LYS A 222 -0.71 -0.66 36.06
C LYS A 222 -1.81 0.40 36.17
N THR A 223 -1.45 1.66 36.33
CA THR A 223 -2.41 2.73 36.63
C THR A 223 -2.57 3.72 35.47
N ILE A 224 -3.77 4.26 35.30
CA ILE A 224 -4.06 5.31 34.30
C ILE A 224 -3.09 6.50 34.43
N GLY A 225 -2.72 6.88 35.66
CA GLY A 225 -1.83 7.99 35.95
C GLY A 225 -0.43 7.81 35.35
N GLU A 226 0.13 6.61 35.47
CA GLU A 226 1.43 6.28 34.89
C GLU A 226 1.42 6.32 33.36
N TRP A 227 0.35 5.81 32.74
CA TRP A 227 0.17 5.88 31.29
C TRP A 227 0.02 7.33 30.80
N LYS A 228 -0.75 8.17 31.50
CA LYS A 228 -0.86 9.61 31.19
C LYS A 228 0.47 10.33 31.35
N TYR A 229 1.24 10.00 32.40
CA TYR A 229 2.57 10.57 32.63
C TYR A 229 3.54 10.20 31.51
N ALA A 230 3.56 8.93 31.07
CA ALA A 230 4.39 8.49 29.95
C ALA A 230 4.06 9.27 28.65
N ILE A 231 2.77 9.48 28.36
CA ILE A 231 2.34 10.29 27.21
C ILE A 231 2.85 11.73 27.33
N GLU A 232 2.77 12.32 28.52
CA GLU A 232 3.27 13.68 28.78
C GLU A 232 4.78 13.79 28.63
N MET A 233 5.54 12.81 29.11
CA MET A 233 6.99 12.75 28.88
C MET A 233 7.33 12.64 27.39
N LEU A 234 6.65 11.76 26.66
CA LEU A 234 6.86 11.62 25.22
C LEU A 234 6.47 12.87 24.43
N LYS A 235 5.50 13.67 24.91
CA LYS A 235 5.20 14.99 24.32
C LYS A 235 6.37 15.95 24.46
N ARG A 236 7.06 15.94 25.59
CA ARG A 236 8.20 16.83 25.86
C ARG A 236 9.46 16.42 25.10
N CYS A 237 9.64 15.12 24.86
CA CYS A 237 10.77 14.59 24.10
C CYS A 237 10.60 14.71 22.58
N ALA A 238 9.36 14.73 22.09
CA ALA A 238 9.10 15.14 20.72
C ALA A 238 9.40 16.64 20.63
N LEU A 239 10.48 17.01 19.93
CA LEU A 239 10.77 18.43 19.63
C LEU A 239 9.47 19.13 19.23
N PRO A 240 9.19 20.34 19.73
CA PRO A 240 8.17 21.17 19.12
C PRO A 240 8.50 21.16 17.63
N LYS A 241 7.59 20.67 16.80
CA LYS A 241 7.67 21.02 15.39
C LYS A 241 7.81 22.54 15.41
N LEU A 242 8.84 23.05 14.75
CA LEU A 242 8.90 24.44 14.35
C LEU A 242 7.71 24.67 13.41
N GLU A 243 6.52 24.77 13.99
CA GLU A 243 5.46 25.63 13.49
C GLU A 243 5.92 27.02 13.90
N ASN A 244 6.67 27.68 13.02
CA ASN A 244 6.74 29.12 12.91
C ASN A 244 7.36 29.47 11.55
N GLU A 245 6.50 30.12 10.75
CA GLU A 245 6.74 30.97 9.57
C GLU A 245 6.98 30.30 8.21
#